data_AF-D1CTU3-F1
#
_entry.id   AF-D1CTU3-F1
#
_cell.length_a   1.000
_cell.length_b   1.000
_cell.length_c   1.000
_cell.angle_alpha   90.00
_cell.angle_beta   90.00
_cell.angle_gamma   90.00
#
_symmetry.space_group_name_H-M   'P 1'
#
loop_
_entity.id
_entity.type
_entity.pdbx_description
1 polymer ?
#
loop_
_entity_poly.entity_id
_entity_poly.type
_entity_poly.pdbx_seq_one_letter_code
_entity_poly.pdbx_strand_id
1 'polypeptide(L)'
;LRKKGVAWLEKRIEEVRLQMNLATQMTQEFRAKHDYRVGRRLEAAIVDGQVVPSGEGEGVTPSGPTLEELEVTAESYRKMYESLLAGFTNSVNQQQFLIADARVITPATRPLAPSHPRNK
;
A
#
# COMPACT_ATOMS: atom_id res chain seq x y z
N LEU A 1 -13.44 -14.31 -15.02
CA LEU A 1 -13.03 -12.89 -14.83
C LEU A 1 -12.65 -12.59 -13.36
N ARG A 2 -13.44 -12.98 -12.35
CA ARG A 2 -13.16 -12.66 -10.93
C ARG A 2 -11.85 -13.22 -10.33
N LYS A 3 -11.48 -14.48 -10.63
CA LYS A 3 -10.19 -15.07 -10.17
C LYS A 3 -8.96 -14.30 -10.71
N LYS A 4 -9.07 -13.77 -11.93
CA LYS A 4 -8.03 -12.93 -12.54
C LYS A 4 -7.89 -11.58 -11.83
N GLY A 5 -8.99 -11.05 -11.29
CA GLY A 5 -8.99 -9.81 -10.52
C GLY A 5 -8.28 -9.95 -9.17
N VAL A 6 -8.52 -11.04 -8.44
CA VAL A 6 -7.82 -11.31 -7.17
C VAL A 6 -6.32 -11.51 -7.39
N ALA A 7 -5.93 -12.31 -8.38
CA ALA A 7 -4.52 -12.52 -8.71
C ALA A 7 -3.79 -11.22 -9.14
N TRP A 8 -4.49 -10.32 -9.85
CA TRP A 8 -3.95 -9.00 -10.17
C TRP A 8 -3.74 -8.16 -8.89
N LEU A 9 -4.70 -8.21 -7.97
CA LEU A 9 -4.67 -7.42 -6.74
C LEU A 9 -3.57 -7.91 -5.77
N GLU A 10 -3.37 -9.22 -5.66
CA GLU A 10 -2.23 -9.82 -4.95
C GLU A 10 -0.89 -9.33 -5.50
N LYS A 11 -0.70 -9.37 -6.83
CA LYS A 11 0.51 -8.88 -7.47
C LYS A 11 0.73 -7.38 -7.20
N ARG A 12 -0.35 -6.59 -7.24
CA ARG A 12 -0.29 -5.15 -6.99
C ARG A 12 0.04 -4.83 -5.53
N ILE A 13 -0.48 -5.60 -4.58
CA ILE A 13 -0.14 -5.46 -3.15
C ILE A 13 1.35 -5.70 -2.93
N GLU A 14 1.92 -6.76 -3.50
CA GLU A 14 3.35 -7.05 -3.37
C GLU A 14 4.21 -5.93 -3.97
N GLU A 15 3.85 -5.44 -5.16
CA GLU A 15 4.55 -4.33 -5.80
C GLU A 15 4.54 -3.06 -4.91
N VAL A 16 3.36 -2.65 -4.43
CA VAL A 16 3.24 -1.44 -3.59
C VAL A 16 3.93 -1.62 -2.24
N ARG A 17 3.93 -2.83 -1.66
CA ARG A 17 4.69 -3.15 -0.45
C ARG A 17 6.19 -2.93 -0.64
N LEU A 18 6.74 -3.38 -1.76
CA LEU A 18 8.16 -3.18 -2.08
C LEU A 18 8.48 -1.69 -2.25
N GLN A 19 7.64 -0.94 -2.96
CA GLN A 19 7.83 0.51 -3.12
C GLN A 19 7.74 1.26 -1.80
N MET A 20 6.81 0.90 -0.92
CA MET A 20 6.67 1.46 0.42
C MET A 20 7.92 1.23 1.26
N ASN A 21 8.44 -0.01 1.26
CA ASN A 21 9.64 -0.37 2.00
C ASN A 21 10.86 0.42 1.49
N LEU A 22 11.01 0.51 0.16
CA LEU A 22 12.08 1.27 -0.47
C LEU A 22 11.99 2.76 -0.13
N ALA A 23 10.81 3.37 -0.26
CA ALA A 23 10.61 4.79 0.06
C ALA A 23 10.93 5.07 1.54
N THR A 24 10.47 4.19 2.44
CA THR A 24 10.74 4.30 3.88
C THR A 24 12.24 4.17 4.18
N GLN A 25 12.93 3.23 3.53
CA GLN A 25 14.37 3.07 3.66
C GLN A 25 15.11 4.32 3.17
N MET A 26 14.74 4.87 2.01
CA MET A 26 15.34 6.10 1.47
C MET A 26 15.17 7.28 2.43
N THR A 27 13.99 7.45 3.03
CA THR A 27 13.74 8.47 4.06
C THR A 27 14.63 8.27 5.28
N GLN A 28 14.75 7.04 5.78
CA GLN A 28 15.60 6.73 6.94
C GLN A 28 17.08 6.99 6.65
N GLU A 29 17.56 6.57 5.48
CA GLU A 29 18.94 6.81 5.06
C GLU A 29 19.23 8.31 4.88
N PHE A 30 18.28 9.07 4.34
CA PHE A 30 18.39 10.53 4.23
C PHE A 30 18.49 11.15 5.62
N ARG A 31 17.57 10.80 6.54
CA ARG A 31 17.60 11.28 7.93
C ARG A 31 18.94 10.96 8.59
N ALA A 32 19.42 9.73 8.51
CA ALA A 32 20.70 9.34 9.08
C ALA A 32 21.86 10.18 8.50
N LYS A 33 22.01 10.23 7.17
CA LYS A 33 23.10 10.98 6.51
C LYS A 33 23.07 12.47 6.84
N HIS A 34 21.90 13.08 6.91
CA HIS A 34 21.75 14.50 7.20
C HIS A 34 21.92 14.83 8.69
N ASP A 35 21.41 14.00 9.59
CA ASP A 35 21.55 14.18 11.05
C ASP A 35 23.03 14.08 11.48
N TYR A 36 23.77 13.11 10.92
CA TYR A 36 25.23 13.01 11.14
C TYR A 36 26.00 14.26 10.68
N ARG A 37 25.57 14.91 9.58
CA ARG A 37 26.21 16.14 9.07
C ARG A 37 25.97 17.32 10.01
N VAL A 38 24.77 17.44 10.56
CA VAL A 38 24.42 18.50 11.52
C VAL A 38 25.17 18.29 12.84
N GLY A 39 25.19 17.07 13.38
CA GLY A 39 25.91 16.72 14.61
C GLY A 39 27.42 16.98 14.50
N ARG A 40 28.07 16.54 13.40
CA ARG A 40 29.51 16.79 13.18
C ARG A 40 29.84 18.28 13.10
N ARG A 41 28.98 19.07 12.44
CA ARG A 41 29.14 20.53 12.37
C ARG A 41 29.01 21.16 13.76
N LEU A 42 28.09 20.68 14.58
CA LEU A 42 27.91 21.15 15.95
C LEU A 42 29.11 20.80 16.82
N GLU A 43 29.64 19.58 16.74
CA GLU A 43 30.83 19.18 17.52
C GLU A 43 32.09 19.94 17.09
N ALA A 44 32.29 20.15 15.79
CA ALA A 44 33.40 20.96 15.28
C ALA A 44 33.32 22.44 15.72
N ALA A 45 32.13 22.92 16.08
CA ALA A 45 31.92 24.28 16.59
C ALA A 45 32.20 24.41 18.11
N ILE A 46 32.43 23.31 18.84
CA ILE A 46 32.60 23.30 20.31
C ILE A 46 34.02 22.83 20.68
N VAL A 47 35.03 23.53 20.16
CA VAL A 47 36.41 23.41 20.65
C VAL A 47 36.84 24.79 21.15
N ASP A 48 36.96 24.91 22.47
CA ASP A 48 37.65 26.01 23.18
C ASP A 48 37.03 27.42 23.11
N GLY A 49 35.71 27.54 22.97
CA GLY A 49 35.00 28.82 23.10
C GLY A 49 35.27 29.86 22.00
N GLN A 50 36.06 29.50 20.99
CA GLN A 50 36.42 30.38 19.88
C GLN A 50 35.83 29.83 18.58
N VAL A 51 34.89 30.58 18.00
CA VAL A 51 34.25 30.25 16.72
C VAL A 51 35.29 30.39 15.61
N VAL A 52 35.95 29.29 15.25
CA VAL A 52 36.68 29.20 13.98
C VAL A 52 35.66 29.04 12.86
N PRO A 53 35.55 29.99 11.92
CA PRO A 53 34.69 29.81 10.76
C PRO A 53 35.31 28.67 9.93
N SER A 54 34.70 27.48 10.01
CA SER A 54 34.94 26.42 9.04
C SER A 54 34.40 26.91 7.70
N GLY A 55 35.26 27.65 6.99
CA GLY A 55 35.08 28.03 5.61
C GLY A 55 35.13 26.77 4.78
N GLU A 56 33.96 26.33 4.33
CA GLU A 56 33.72 25.51 3.14
C GLU A 56 32.20 25.27 3.08
N GLY A 57 31.47 26.36 2.82
CA GLY A 57 30.11 26.29 2.33
C GLY A 57 30.14 25.86 0.86
N GLU A 58 30.60 24.64 0.60
CA GLU A 58 30.52 24.04 -0.71
C GLU A 58 29.02 23.94 -1.07
N GLY A 59 28.62 24.72 -2.07
CA GLY A 59 27.26 24.81 -2.55
C GLY A 59 26.77 23.47 -3.05
N VAL A 60 26.21 22.67 -2.16
CA VAL A 60 25.43 21.50 -2.55
C VAL A 60 24.11 22.04 -3.08
N THR A 61 24.05 22.29 -4.39
CA THR A 61 22.78 22.29 -5.10
C THR A 61 22.17 20.90 -4.86
N PRO A 62 21.05 20.74 -4.15
CA PRO A 62 20.49 19.42 -3.95
C PRO A 62 19.88 18.97 -5.28
N SER A 63 20.66 18.25 -6.07
CA SER A 63 20.21 17.55 -7.28
C SER A 63 19.40 16.29 -6.95
N GLY A 64 18.81 16.23 -5.74
CA GLY A 64 18.08 15.09 -5.22
C GLY A 64 16.86 15.53 -4.39
N PRO A 65 15.94 14.60 -4.11
CA PRO A 65 14.71 14.89 -3.39
C PRO A 65 15.00 15.37 -1.97
N THR A 66 14.17 16.29 -1.49
CA THR A 66 14.15 16.78 -0.11
C THR A 66 13.60 15.72 0.85
N LEU A 67 13.86 15.91 2.15
CA LEU A 67 13.31 15.02 3.18
C LEU A 67 11.78 14.97 3.14
N GLU A 68 11.13 16.13 2.99
CA GLU A 68 9.68 16.26 2.92
C GLU A 68 9.10 15.48 1.72
N GLU A 69 9.72 15.60 0.55
CA GLU A 69 9.30 14.86 -0.65
C GLU A 69 9.40 13.34 -0.44
N LEU A 70 10.47 12.85 0.20
CA LEU A 70 10.65 11.43 0.52
C LEU A 70 9.59 10.95 1.53
N GLU A 71 9.29 11.75 2.55
CA GLU A 71 8.26 11.44 3.56
C GLU A 71 6.87 11.39 2.95
N VAL A 72 6.52 12.39 2.12
CA VAL A 72 5.25 12.42 1.38
C VAL A 72 5.14 11.21 0.46
N THR A 73 6.23 10.83 -0.21
CA THR A 73 6.26 9.65 -1.09
C THR A 73 6.02 8.37 -0.31
N ALA A 74 6.72 8.16 0.82
CA ALA A 74 6.53 7.01 1.69
C ALA A 74 5.10 6.92 2.24
N GLU A 75 4.55 8.05 2.70
CA GLU A 75 3.17 8.14 3.21
C GLU A 75 2.13 7.85 2.11
N SER A 76 2.38 8.29 0.88
CA SER A 76 1.53 7.97 -0.27
C SER A 76 1.51 6.46 -0.54
N TYR A 77 2.67 5.80 -0.55
CA TYR A 77 2.75 4.35 -0.70
C TYR A 77 2.06 3.60 0.44
N ARG A 78 2.18 4.07 1.68
CA ARG A 78 1.45 3.51 2.83
C ARG A 78 -0.06 3.56 2.63
N LYS A 79 -0.60 4.72 2.26
CA LYS A 79 -2.06 4.89 2.00
C LYS A 79 -2.54 4.01 0.85
N MET A 80 -1.75 3.90 -0.21
CA MET A 80 -2.09 3.01 -1.34
C MET A 80 -2.10 1.54 -0.89
N TYR A 81 -1.11 1.11 -0.11
CA TYR A 81 -1.04 -0.24 0.43
C TYR A 81 -2.25 -0.57 1.31
N GLU A 82 -2.61 0.32 2.24
CA GLU A 82 -3.78 0.16 3.10
C GLU A 82 -5.09 0.05 2.31
N SER A 83 -5.29 0.91 1.30
CA SER A 83 -6.45 0.86 0.40
C SER A 83 -6.55 -0.47 -0.34
N LEU A 84 -5.42 -0.97 -0.86
CA LEU A 84 -5.36 -2.26 -1.55
C LEU A 84 -5.68 -3.44 -0.61
N LEU A 85 -5.18 -3.43 0.63
CA LEU A 85 -5.50 -4.45 1.64
C LEU A 85 -6.99 -4.48 1.99
N ALA A 86 -7.61 -3.30 2.13
CA ALA A 86 -9.05 -3.19 2.35
C ALA A 86 -9.83 -3.77 1.16
N GLY A 87 -9.42 -3.45 -0.07
CA GLY A 87 -10.00 -3.99 -1.30
C GLY A 87 -9.84 -5.51 -1.44
N PHE A 88 -8.70 -6.06 -1.02
CA PHE A 88 -8.44 -7.49 -0.99
C PHE A 88 -9.38 -8.22 -0.04
N THR A 89 -9.48 -7.74 1.21
CA THR A 89 -10.35 -8.32 2.24
C THR A 89 -11.80 -8.36 1.77
N ASN A 90 -12.29 -7.27 1.19
CA ASN A 90 -13.65 -7.21 0.61
C ASN A 90 -13.84 -8.21 -0.53
N SER A 91 -12.84 -8.36 -1.40
CA SER A 91 -12.91 -9.26 -2.56
C SER A 91 -12.91 -10.74 -2.15
N VAL A 92 -12.10 -11.12 -1.16
CA VAL A 92 -12.04 -12.49 -0.63
C VAL A 92 -13.35 -12.85 0.08
N ASN A 93 -13.88 -11.96 0.92
CA ASN A 93 -15.15 -12.21 1.61
C ASN A 93 -16.31 -12.41 0.63
N GLN A 94 -16.38 -11.65 -0.47
CA GLN A 94 -17.40 -11.84 -1.50
C GLN A 94 -17.31 -13.19 -2.24
N GLN A 95 -16.15 -13.86 -2.25
CA GLN A 95 -16.02 -15.20 -2.86
C GLN A 95 -16.85 -16.26 -2.11
N GLN A 96 -17.06 -16.07 -0.81
CA GLN A 96 -17.66 -17.09 0.04
C GLN A 96 -19.20 -17.15 -0.07
N PHE A 97 -19.85 -16.12 -0.64
CA PHE A 97 -21.31 -15.99 -0.66
C PHE A 97 -22.04 -16.62 -1.85
N LEU A 98 -21.38 -17.39 -2.71
CA LEU A 98 -22.00 -17.95 -3.94
C LEU A 98 -22.11 -19.47 -3.98
N ILE A 99 -21.89 -20.14 -2.87
CA ILE A 99 -22.24 -21.57 -2.75
C ILE A 99 -23.65 -21.63 -2.15
N ALA A 100 -24.67 -21.37 -2.98
CA ALA A 100 -26.02 -21.77 -2.61
C ALA A 100 -26.08 -23.29 -2.72
N ASP A 101 -25.94 -23.99 -1.60
CA ASP A 101 -26.01 -25.44 -1.54
C ASP A 101 -27.49 -25.85 -1.72
N ALA A 102 -27.89 -26.12 -2.96
CA ALA A 102 -29.24 -26.55 -3.30
C ALA A 102 -29.29 -28.07 -3.35
N ARG A 103 -29.90 -28.69 -2.33
CA ARG A 103 -30.18 -30.13 -2.34
C ARG A 103 -31.53 -30.39 -3.01
N VAL A 104 -31.56 -31.31 -3.98
CA VAL A 104 -32.82 -31.82 -4.55
C VAL A 104 -33.51 -32.67 -3.48
N ILE A 105 -34.64 -32.17 -2.94
CA ILE A 105 -35.46 -32.91 -1.97
C ILE A 105 -36.42 -33.85 -2.71
N THR A 106 -36.98 -33.38 -3.82
CA THR A 106 -37.87 -34.16 -4.68
C THR A 106 -37.57 -33.87 -6.17
N PRO A 107 -37.52 -34.90 -7.04
CA PRO A 107 -37.40 -34.67 -8.47
C PRO A 107 -38.68 -34.01 -9.00
N ALA A 108 -38.55 -33.24 -10.09
CA ALA A 108 -39.70 -32.63 -10.74
C ALA A 108 -40.64 -33.73 -11.29
N THR A 109 -41.90 -33.72 -10.84
CA THR A 109 -42.96 -34.61 -11.35
C THR A 109 -43.75 -33.91 -12.45
N ARG A 110 -44.18 -34.66 -13.47
CA ARG A 110 -45.05 -34.13 -14.54
C ARG A 110 -46.39 -33.64 -13.96
N PRO A 111 -46.90 -32.47 -14.36
CA PRO A 111 -48.19 -31.98 -13.87
C PRO A 111 -49.32 -32.91 -14.32
N LEU A 112 -50.26 -33.20 -13.40
CA LEU A 112 -51.38 -34.11 -13.67
C LEU A 112 -52.43 -33.51 -14.62
N ALA A 113 -52.57 -32.20 -14.63
CA ALA A 113 -53.48 -31.46 -15.49
C ALA A 113 -52.93 -30.05 -15.77
N PRO A 114 -53.29 -29.42 -16.89
CA PRO A 114 -53.00 -28.01 -17.12
C PRO A 114 -53.64 -27.17 -16.02
N SER A 115 -52.93 -26.19 -15.49
CA SER A 115 -53.46 -25.31 -14.44
C SER A 115 -54.57 -24.40 -14.98
N HIS A 116 -54.52 -24.03 -16.26
CA HIS A 116 -55.49 -23.16 -16.93
C HIS A 116 -55.58 -23.43 -18.46
N PRO A 117 -56.73 -23.11 -19.08
CA PRO A 117 -58.00 -22.73 -18.46
C PRO A 117 -58.77 -23.93 -17.90
N ARG A 118 -59.53 -23.72 -16.82
CA ARG A 118 -60.33 -24.78 -16.20
C ARG A 118 -61.67 -24.88 -16.93
N ASN A 119 -61.87 -25.91 -17.73
CA ASN A 119 -63.21 -26.22 -18.23
C ASN A 119 -64.04 -26.78 -17.07
N LYS A 120 -65.23 -26.20 -16.88
CA LYS A 120 -66.21 -26.59 -15.86
C LYS A 120 -66.91 -27.87 -16.26
#